data_AF-A0A2D4TTC0-F1
#
_entry.id   AF-A0A2D4TTC0-F1
#
_cell.length_a   1.000
_cell.length_b   1.000
_cell.length_c   1.000
_cell.angle_alpha   90.00
_cell.angle_beta   90.00
_cell.angle_gamma   90.00
#
_symmetry.space_group_name_H-M   'P 1'
#
loop_
_entity.id
_entity.type
_entity.pdbx_description
1 polymer ?
#
loop_
_entity_poly.entity_id
_entity_poly.type
_entity_poly.pdbx_seq_one_letter_code
_entity_poly.pdbx_strand_id
1 'polypeptide(L)'
;MNSGGLEREFFIYIPDSLLSSTNASPLVINFHGGDGYAEYEMEYTRFRELSEDENFIVAYPQGTVAEGKGSTGWFTGIGCDSGEVCDVSFISELIDALVSEYYVDANRVYASGFSNGGFMIYSLACYLSDKVAAFGPVAGLMYTVEFDDCTPLRPLPIIHIHGTNDTAIPISGSSYAIGFANVLDYWSNHNQCSETIIVDGIDQNGDGYAWSSEIRTNCTE
;
A
#
# COMPACT_ATOMS: atom_id res chain seq x y z
N MET A 1 4.56 -13.44 -14.41
CA MET A 1 6.04 -13.37 -14.28
C MET A 1 6.53 -14.43 -13.30
N ASN A 2 7.81 -14.83 -13.33
CA ASN A 2 8.35 -15.74 -12.30
C ASN A 2 9.07 -14.92 -11.23
N SER A 3 8.76 -15.17 -9.95
CA SER A 3 9.40 -14.52 -8.81
C SER A 3 9.43 -15.48 -7.62
N GLY A 4 10.58 -15.62 -6.97
CA GLY A 4 10.75 -16.57 -5.85
C GLY A 4 10.46 -18.03 -6.24
N GLY A 5 10.62 -18.41 -7.51
CA GLY A 5 10.29 -19.74 -8.01
C GLY A 5 8.79 -19.98 -8.26
N LEU A 6 7.93 -18.98 -8.03
CA LEU A 6 6.50 -19.05 -8.26
C LEU A 6 6.10 -18.31 -9.54
N GLU A 7 5.05 -18.81 -10.20
CA GLU A 7 4.33 -18.04 -11.21
C GLU A 7 3.44 -17.02 -10.50
N ARG A 8 3.68 -15.74 -10.79
CA ARG A 8 3.01 -14.59 -10.20
C ARG A 8 2.22 -13.84 -11.26
N GLU A 9 0.98 -13.51 -10.91
CA GLU A 9 0.02 -12.85 -11.79
C GLU A 9 -0.26 -11.43 -11.32
N PHE A 10 -0.58 -10.55 -12.26
CA PHE A 10 -1.03 -9.20 -12.01
C PHE A 10 -1.83 -8.72 -13.21
N PHE A 11 -2.73 -7.77 -12.97
CA PHE A 11 -3.33 -6.98 -14.03
C PHE A 11 -2.63 -5.63 -14.14
N ILE A 12 -2.65 -5.07 -15.34
CA ILE A 12 -2.19 -3.70 -15.60
C ILE A 12 -3.24 -2.97 -16.42
N TYR A 13 -3.50 -1.72 -16.06
CA TYR A 13 -4.34 -0.81 -16.81
C TYR A 13 -3.53 0.42 -17.22
N ILE A 14 -3.57 0.72 -18.51
CA ILE A 14 -2.92 1.88 -19.11
C ILE A 14 -4.02 2.74 -19.74
N PRO A 15 -4.28 3.95 -19.22
CA PRO A 15 -5.19 4.91 -19.82
C PRO A 15 -4.91 5.14 -21.31
N ASP A 16 -5.97 5.36 -22.10
CA ASP A 16 -5.86 5.59 -23.54
C ASP A 16 -4.98 6.83 -23.86
N SER A 17 -5.02 7.83 -22.99
CA SER A 17 -4.20 9.05 -23.07
C SER A 17 -2.70 8.76 -22.99
N LEU A 18 -2.29 7.66 -22.34
CA LEU A 18 -0.90 7.29 -22.10
C LEU A 18 -0.33 6.36 -23.17
N LEU A 19 -1.17 5.64 -23.93
CA LEU A 19 -0.72 4.71 -24.98
C LEU A 19 0.11 5.40 -26.09
N SER A 20 -0.13 6.68 -26.33
CA SER A 20 0.61 7.50 -27.31
C SER A 20 1.53 8.55 -26.67
N SER A 21 1.61 8.57 -25.34
CA SER A 21 2.45 9.51 -24.60
C SER A 21 3.93 9.16 -24.80
N THR A 22 4.76 10.20 -24.93
CA THR A 22 6.22 10.08 -24.92
C THR A 22 6.83 10.42 -23.56
N ASN A 23 6.00 10.83 -22.59
CA ASN A 23 6.44 11.16 -21.24
C ASN A 23 6.31 9.93 -20.34
N ALA A 24 7.27 9.76 -19.44
CA ALA A 24 7.18 8.72 -18.43
C ALA A 24 5.98 8.98 -17.50
N SER A 25 5.23 7.93 -17.16
CA SER A 25 3.96 8.02 -16.44
C SER A 25 4.11 7.62 -14.97
N PRO A 26 3.29 8.17 -14.05
CA PRO A 26 3.22 7.64 -12.69
C PRO A 26 2.65 6.21 -12.71
N LEU A 27 2.99 5.42 -11.70
CA LEU A 27 2.44 4.08 -11.47
C LEU A 27 1.80 4.03 -10.08
N VAL A 28 0.59 3.48 -9.99
CA VAL A 28 -0.02 3.08 -8.72
C VAL A 28 -0.12 1.57 -8.69
N ILE A 29 0.32 0.95 -7.59
CA ILE A 29 0.14 -0.48 -7.34
C ILE A 29 -0.94 -0.62 -6.26
N ASN A 30 -2.02 -1.32 -6.61
CA ASN A 30 -3.19 -1.44 -5.75
C ASN A 30 -3.44 -2.89 -5.28
N PHE A 31 -3.48 -3.10 -3.97
CA PHE A 31 -3.41 -4.41 -3.33
C PHE A 31 -4.74 -4.83 -2.69
N HIS A 32 -5.23 -5.99 -3.11
CA HIS A 32 -6.44 -6.60 -2.54
C HIS A 32 -6.29 -6.99 -1.07
N GLY A 33 -7.41 -7.09 -0.37
CA GLY A 33 -7.47 -7.60 1.01
C GLY A 33 -7.26 -9.12 1.13
N GLY A 34 -7.23 -9.62 2.37
CA GLY A 34 -7.08 -11.05 2.62
C GLY A 34 -8.25 -11.83 2.02
N ASP A 35 -7.97 -13.00 1.45
CA ASP A 35 -8.96 -13.85 0.76
C ASP A 35 -9.54 -13.22 -0.52
N GLY A 36 -8.98 -12.10 -0.97
CA GLY A 36 -9.38 -11.37 -2.16
C GLY A 36 -8.59 -11.74 -3.43
N TYR A 37 -9.01 -11.16 -4.55
CA TYR A 37 -8.38 -11.36 -5.85
C TYR A 37 -8.16 -10.02 -6.54
N ALA A 38 -7.11 -9.93 -7.36
CA ALA A 38 -6.72 -8.72 -8.07
C ALA A 38 -7.82 -8.20 -9.01
N GLU A 39 -8.57 -9.10 -9.65
CA GLU A 39 -9.71 -8.75 -10.51
C GLU A 39 -10.82 -8.05 -9.72
N TYR A 40 -11.15 -8.56 -8.52
CA TYR A 40 -12.14 -7.92 -7.65
C TYR A 40 -11.67 -6.54 -7.16
N GLU A 41 -10.41 -6.42 -6.76
CA GLU A 41 -9.83 -5.14 -6.33
C GLU A 41 -9.87 -4.08 -7.44
N MET A 42 -9.60 -4.49 -8.68
CA MET A 42 -9.69 -3.62 -9.86
C MET A 42 -11.10 -3.04 -10.05
N GLU A 43 -12.15 -3.86 -9.90
CA GLU A 43 -13.53 -3.41 -10.04
C GLU A 43 -14.01 -2.60 -8.81
N TYR A 44 -13.54 -2.97 -7.62
CA TYR A 44 -14.02 -2.41 -6.36
C TYR A 44 -13.49 -0.99 -6.11
N THR A 45 -12.20 -0.75 -6.35
CA THR A 45 -11.53 0.48 -5.89
C THR A 45 -11.68 1.67 -6.84
N ARG A 46 -12.07 1.41 -8.10
CA ARG A 46 -12.20 2.43 -9.16
C ARG A 46 -10.92 3.20 -9.50
N PHE A 47 -9.76 2.64 -9.17
CA PHE A 47 -8.47 3.24 -9.58
C PHE A 47 -8.31 3.26 -11.10
N ARG A 48 -9.00 2.38 -11.83
CA ARG A 48 -9.04 2.39 -13.30
C ARG A 48 -9.69 3.66 -13.84
N GLU A 49 -10.84 4.04 -13.31
CA GLU A 49 -11.56 5.24 -13.74
C GLU A 49 -10.78 6.49 -13.32
N LEU A 50 -10.27 6.51 -12.09
CA LEU A 50 -9.45 7.62 -11.62
C LEU A 50 -8.19 7.82 -12.46
N SER A 51 -7.59 6.73 -12.97
CA SER A 51 -6.37 6.82 -13.74
C SER A 51 -6.56 7.43 -15.14
N GLU A 52 -7.77 7.35 -15.71
CA GLU A 52 -8.13 8.10 -16.92
C GLU A 52 -8.18 9.60 -16.66
N ASP A 53 -8.70 10.02 -15.50
CA ASP A 53 -8.82 11.43 -15.14
C ASP A 53 -7.45 12.04 -14.75
N GLU A 54 -6.64 11.29 -14.01
CA GLU A 54 -5.40 11.76 -13.39
C GLU A 54 -4.11 11.30 -14.12
N ASN A 55 -4.25 10.53 -15.20
CA ASN A 55 -3.16 10.12 -16.10
C ASN A 55 -2.03 9.33 -15.42
N PHE A 56 -2.36 8.17 -14.82
CA PHE A 56 -1.38 7.23 -14.27
C PHE A 56 -1.63 5.78 -14.73
N ILE A 57 -0.61 4.93 -14.68
CA ILE A 57 -0.75 3.49 -14.91
C ILE A 57 -1.16 2.85 -13.57
N VAL A 58 -2.01 1.82 -13.62
CA VAL A 58 -2.33 1.02 -12.42
C VAL A 58 -1.96 -0.43 -12.61
N ALA A 59 -1.31 -1.01 -11.61
CA ALA A 59 -1.08 -2.45 -11.51
C ALA A 59 -1.84 -3.03 -10.31
N TYR A 60 -2.45 -4.20 -10.50
CA TYR A 60 -3.15 -4.97 -9.47
C TYR A 60 -2.48 -6.34 -9.35
N PRO A 61 -1.49 -6.50 -8.47
CA PRO A 61 -0.84 -7.79 -8.25
C PRO A 61 -1.76 -8.79 -7.54
N GLN A 62 -1.58 -10.08 -7.84
CA GLN A 62 -2.27 -11.17 -7.17
C GLN A 62 -1.41 -11.75 -6.04
N GLY A 63 -1.93 -11.71 -4.82
CA GLY A 63 -1.38 -12.42 -3.66
C GLY A 63 -1.48 -13.94 -3.85
N THR A 64 -0.54 -14.70 -3.32
CA THR A 64 -0.50 -16.16 -3.47
C THR A 64 -1.38 -16.85 -2.43
N VAL A 65 -1.65 -18.13 -2.64
CA VAL A 65 -2.25 -18.99 -1.63
C VAL A 65 -1.13 -19.54 -0.75
N ALA A 66 -1.06 -19.14 0.52
CA ALA A 66 -0.13 -19.80 1.44
C ALA A 66 -0.62 -21.17 1.88
N GLU A 67 0.36 -22.03 2.14
CA GLU A 67 0.16 -23.32 2.79
C GLU A 67 -0.58 -23.14 4.12
N GLY A 68 -1.66 -23.90 4.32
CA GLY A 68 -2.45 -23.88 5.54
C GLY A 68 -3.53 -22.78 5.63
N LYS A 69 -3.49 -21.74 4.79
CA LYS A 69 -4.54 -20.70 4.74
C LYS A 69 -5.71 -21.10 3.82
N GLY A 70 -5.40 -21.78 2.70
CA GLY A 70 -6.40 -22.22 1.71
C GLY A 70 -7.01 -21.08 0.88
N SER A 71 -6.52 -19.85 1.06
CA SER A 71 -6.97 -18.63 0.38
C SER A 71 -5.79 -17.70 0.11
N THR A 72 -6.01 -16.71 -0.76
CA THR A 72 -5.01 -15.74 -1.19
C THR A 72 -4.70 -14.71 -0.11
N GLY A 73 -3.50 -14.13 -0.17
CA GLY A 73 -3.08 -13.03 0.71
C GLY A 73 -1.65 -12.58 0.45
N TRP A 74 -1.18 -11.69 1.32
CA TRP A 74 0.16 -11.11 1.30
C TRP A 74 0.98 -11.62 2.49
N PHE A 75 2.17 -12.12 2.21
CA PHE A 75 3.12 -12.72 3.15
C PHE A 75 4.37 -11.83 3.25
N THR A 76 4.43 -11.09 4.36
CA THR A 76 5.47 -10.12 4.67
C THR A 76 5.88 -10.22 6.13
N GLY A 77 7.14 -9.86 6.45
CA GLY A 77 7.69 -9.86 7.81
C GLY A 77 7.70 -11.25 8.45
N ILE A 78 6.53 -11.72 8.88
CA ILE A 78 6.27 -13.08 9.36
C ILE A 78 6.15 -14.02 8.15
N GLY A 79 7.17 -14.86 7.93
CA GLY A 79 7.14 -15.92 6.92
C GLY A 79 8.13 -15.74 5.76
N CYS A 80 8.58 -14.51 5.48
CA CYS A 80 9.66 -14.26 4.51
C CYS A 80 10.99 -14.93 4.93
N ASP A 81 11.21 -15.13 6.25
CA ASP A 81 12.41 -15.80 6.77
C ASP A 81 12.29 -17.34 6.80
N SER A 82 11.07 -17.89 6.72
CA SER A 82 10.78 -19.30 6.99
C SER A 82 10.22 -20.10 5.81
N GLY A 83 9.92 -19.49 4.67
CA GLY A 83 9.23 -20.19 3.57
C GLY A 83 9.42 -19.58 2.18
N GLU A 84 9.05 -20.36 1.18
CA GLU A 84 9.26 -20.17 -0.27
C GLU A 84 8.61 -18.89 -0.87
N VAL A 85 7.83 -18.13 -0.09
CA VAL A 85 7.06 -16.96 -0.57
C VAL A 85 7.42 -15.71 0.23
N CYS A 86 7.98 -14.72 -0.44
CA CYS A 86 8.12 -13.37 0.11
C CYS A 86 7.58 -12.34 -0.87
N ASP A 87 6.47 -11.69 -0.50
CA ASP A 87 5.76 -10.80 -1.42
C ASP A 87 6.45 -9.45 -1.61
N VAL A 88 7.29 -9.02 -0.67
CA VAL A 88 8.14 -7.83 -0.84
C VAL A 88 9.06 -8.00 -2.05
N SER A 89 9.71 -9.16 -2.20
CA SER A 89 10.60 -9.44 -3.33
C SER A 89 9.84 -9.46 -4.65
N PHE A 90 8.67 -10.09 -4.68
CA PHE A 90 7.81 -10.08 -5.86
C PHE A 90 7.41 -8.66 -6.28
N ILE A 91 6.98 -7.83 -5.34
CA ILE A 91 6.58 -6.46 -5.69
C ILE A 91 7.77 -5.61 -6.12
N SER A 92 8.95 -5.80 -5.52
CA SER A 92 10.18 -5.15 -6.01
C SER A 92 10.47 -5.51 -7.46
N GLU A 93 10.42 -6.80 -7.80
CA GLU A 93 10.66 -7.30 -9.16
C GLU A 93 9.58 -6.83 -10.14
N LEU A 94 8.32 -6.77 -9.69
CA LEU A 94 7.20 -6.25 -10.48
C LEU A 94 7.40 -4.76 -10.79
N ILE A 95 7.78 -3.94 -9.81
CA ILE A 95 8.10 -2.52 -10.03
C ILE A 95 9.19 -2.39 -11.09
N ASP A 96 10.28 -3.15 -10.96
CA ASP A 96 11.40 -3.09 -11.91
C ASP A 96 10.98 -3.49 -13.32
N ALA A 97 10.17 -4.54 -13.45
CA ALA A 97 9.60 -4.96 -14.73
C ALA A 97 8.74 -3.85 -15.34
N LEU A 98 7.81 -3.28 -14.56
CA LEU A 98 6.89 -2.26 -15.03
C LEU A 98 7.60 -0.95 -15.44
N VAL A 99 8.60 -0.54 -14.66
CA VAL A 99 9.50 0.58 -15.00
C VAL A 99 10.21 0.35 -16.32
N SER A 100 10.71 -0.86 -16.54
CA SER A 100 11.46 -1.17 -17.77
C SER A 100 10.58 -1.31 -19.02
N GLU A 101 9.34 -1.81 -18.88
CA GLU A 101 8.50 -2.19 -20.01
C GLU A 101 7.46 -1.12 -20.41
N TYR A 102 6.99 -0.29 -19.47
CA TYR A 102 5.80 0.55 -19.68
C TYR A 102 6.05 2.06 -19.58
N TYR A 103 7.30 2.53 -19.77
CA TYR A 103 7.64 3.96 -19.68
C TYR A 103 7.14 4.58 -18.35
N VAL A 104 7.32 3.89 -17.24
CA VAL A 104 6.98 4.41 -15.91
C VAL A 104 8.14 5.26 -15.38
N ASP A 105 7.80 6.37 -14.74
CA ASP A 105 8.75 7.19 -13.99
C ASP A 105 9.05 6.51 -12.65
N ALA A 106 10.28 6.01 -12.49
CA ALA A 106 10.71 5.30 -11.29
C ALA A 106 10.62 6.14 -10.00
N ASN A 107 10.57 7.48 -10.10
CA ASN A 107 10.39 8.35 -8.93
C ASN A 107 8.93 8.63 -8.59
N ARG A 108 7.98 8.11 -9.39
CA ARG A 108 6.52 8.31 -9.23
C ARG A 108 5.78 6.99 -9.20
N VAL A 109 6.28 6.07 -8.40
CA VAL A 109 5.61 4.81 -8.05
C VAL A 109 4.92 4.97 -6.71
N TYR A 110 3.63 4.64 -6.62
CA TYR A 110 2.82 4.77 -5.42
C TYR A 110 2.18 3.43 -5.09
N ALA A 111 1.91 3.16 -3.81
CA ALA A 111 1.31 1.90 -3.38
C ALA A 111 0.13 2.14 -2.44
N SER A 112 -0.99 1.45 -2.67
CA SER A 112 -2.21 1.56 -1.86
C SER A 112 -2.90 0.21 -1.71
N GLY A 113 -3.53 -0.08 -0.58
CA GLY A 113 -4.15 -1.39 -0.39
C GLY A 113 -5.09 -1.48 0.80
N PHE A 114 -6.02 -2.43 0.76
CA PHE A 114 -7.05 -2.60 1.76
C PHE A 114 -6.80 -3.80 2.69
N SER A 115 -7.07 -3.67 3.99
CA SER A 115 -6.99 -4.75 4.98
C SER A 115 -5.61 -5.42 5.00
N ASN A 116 -5.48 -6.73 4.71
CA ASN A 116 -4.17 -7.40 4.53
C ASN A 116 -3.29 -6.73 3.45
N GLY A 117 -3.87 -6.14 2.41
CA GLY A 117 -3.15 -5.29 1.46
C GLY A 117 -2.65 -3.99 2.10
N GLY A 118 -3.37 -3.44 3.08
CA GLY A 118 -2.90 -2.31 3.89
C GLY A 118 -1.72 -2.66 4.82
N PHE A 119 -1.68 -3.89 5.35
CA PHE A 119 -0.49 -4.42 6.03
C PHE A 119 0.69 -4.53 5.06
N MET A 120 0.45 -5.06 3.85
CA MET A 120 1.46 -5.12 2.78
C MET A 120 2.04 -3.73 2.47
N ILE A 121 1.22 -2.68 2.42
CA ILE A 121 1.69 -1.30 2.20
C ILE A 121 2.71 -0.88 3.25
N TYR A 122 2.51 -1.21 4.52
CA TYR A 122 3.49 -0.89 5.56
C TYR A 122 4.78 -1.71 5.44
N SER A 123 4.69 -2.98 5.07
CA SER A 123 5.87 -3.78 4.75
C SER A 123 6.66 -3.16 3.60
N LEU A 124 5.97 -2.69 2.54
CA LEU A 124 6.63 -2.00 1.43
C LEU A 124 7.27 -0.67 1.86
N ALA A 125 6.65 0.06 2.79
CA ALA A 125 7.24 1.27 3.35
C ALA A 125 8.56 0.98 4.07
N CYS A 126 8.66 -0.15 4.77
CA CYS A 126 9.89 -0.56 5.44
C CYS A 126 10.98 -1.03 4.48
N TYR A 127 10.61 -1.85 3.49
CA TYR A 127 11.60 -2.57 2.69
C TYR A 127 11.86 -1.98 1.30
N LEU A 128 10.91 -1.25 0.70
CA LEU A 128 11.00 -0.68 -0.66
C LEU A 128 10.91 0.86 -0.65
N SER A 129 11.38 1.50 0.42
CA SER A 129 11.41 2.96 0.56
C SER A 129 12.22 3.71 -0.51
N ASP A 130 13.14 3.01 -1.20
CA ASP A 130 13.90 3.50 -2.35
C ASP A 130 13.15 3.43 -3.68
N LYS A 131 12.12 2.57 -3.78
CA LYS A 131 11.38 2.32 -5.03
C LYS A 131 9.99 2.95 -5.06
N VAL A 132 9.35 3.13 -3.90
CA VAL A 132 7.99 3.65 -3.82
C VAL A 132 8.01 5.04 -3.21
N ALA A 133 7.43 6.01 -3.93
CA ALA A 133 7.40 7.42 -3.63
C ALA A 133 6.52 7.77 -2.42
N ALA A 134 5.31 7.21 -2.34
CA ALA A 134 4.38 7.38 -1.21
C ALA A 134 3.40 6.21 -1.06
N PHE A 135 2.80 6.10 0.12
CA PHE A 135 2.04 4.93 0.57
C PHE A 135 0.65 5.29 1.10
N GLY A 136 -0.35 4.48 0.75
CA GLY A 136 -1.76 4.66 1.11
C GLY A 136 -2.42 3.42 1.71
N PRO A 137 -2.13 3.03 2.97
CA PRO A 137 -2.81 1.91 3.60
C PRO A 137 -4.26 2.26 3.97
N VAL A 138 -5.18 1.33 3.74
CA VAL A 138 -6.59 1.42 4.13
C VAL A 138 -6.95 0.22 5.00
N ALA A 139 -7.45 0.46 6.22
CA ALA A 139 -7.87 -0.59 7.16
C ALA A 139 -6.79 -1.67 7.44
N GLY A 140 -5.51 -1.31 7.30
CA GLY A 140 -4.36 -2.16 7.65
C GLY A 140 -3.44 -1.42 8.62
N LEU A 141 -2.66 -2.16 9.40
CA LEU A 141 -1.73 -1.60 10.39
C LEU A 141 -0.30 -2.11 10.12
N MET A 142 0.67 -1.70 10.92
CA MET A 142 2.02 -2.29 10.89
C MET A 142 2.04 -3.57 11.71
N TYR A 143 2.72 -4.61 11.23
CA TYR A 143 2.98 -5.78 12.08
C TYR A 143 3.96 -5.40 13.21
N THR A 144 3.78 -6.03 14.36
CA THR A 144 4.67 -5.81 15.53
C THR A 144 6.14 -6.11 15.21
N VAL A 145 6.39 -7.16 14.42
CA VAL A 145 7.76 -7.54 14.01
C VAL A 145 8.41 -6.48 13.12
N GLU A 146 7.65 -5.82 12.25
CA GLU A 146 8.16 -4.78 11.38
C GLU A 146 8.39 -3.49 12.15
N PHE A 147 7.51 -3.16 13.10
CA PHE A 147 7.64 -1.96 13.91
C PHE A 147 8.99 -1.89 14.66
N ASP A 148 9.52 -3.04 15.09
CA ASP A 148 10.79 -3.12 15.80
C ASP A 148 12.03 -3.03 14.88
N ASP A 149 11.93 -3.53 13.64
CA ASP A 149 13.07 -3.70 12.72
C ASP A 149 12.99 -2.90 11.41
N CYS A 150 11.98 -2.05 11.25
CA CYS A 150 11.79 -1.23 10.06
C CYS A 150 12.86 -0.13 9.94
N THR A 151 13.58 -0.11 8.81
CA THR A 151 14.66 0.86 8.53
C THR A 151 14.52 1.52 7.15
N PRO A 152 13.53 2.41 6.95
CA PRO A 152 13.36 3.11 5.69
C PRO A 152 14.53 4.05 5.37
N LEU A 153 14.87 4.19 4.10
CA LEU A 153 16.08 4.88 3.63
C LEU A 153 15.93 6.41 3.53
N ARG A 154 14.71 6.92 3.63
CA ARG A 154 14.36 8.34 3.50
C ARG A 154 13.03 8.65 4.20
N PRO A 155 12.68 9.94 4.42
CA PRO A 155 11.33 10.32 4.79
C PRO A 155 10.29 9.85 3.76
N LEU A 156 9.15 9.32 4.24
CA LEU A 156 8.11 8.72 3.41
C LEU A 156 6.76 9.43 3.60
N PRO A 157 6.16 10.00 2.55
CA PRO A 157 4.78 10.46 2.60
C PRO A 157 3.82 9.27 2.75
N ILE A 158 2.94 9.35 3.74
CA ILE A 158 1.96 8.29 4.05
C ILE A 158 0.59 8.94 4.32
N ILE A 159 -0.46 8.38 3.71
CA ILE A 159 -1.86 8.67 4.03
C ILE A 159 -2.55 7.39 4.49
N HIS A 160 -2.95 7.32 5.76
CA HIS A 160 -3.64 6.15 6.30
C HIS A 160 -5.13 6.48 6.54
N ILE A 161 -6.01 5.68 5.96
CA ILE A 161 -7.45 5.70 6.21
C ILE A 161 -7.86 4.49 7.06
N HIS A 162 -8.51 4.73 8.20
CA HIS A 162 -8.94 3.67 9.11
C HIS A 162 -10.29 3.98 9.75
N GLY A 163 -11.18 2.97 9.81
CA GLY A 163 -12.49 3.12 10.45
C GLY A 163 -12.38 3.01 11.97
N THR A 164 -12.96 3.95 12.71
CA THR A 164 -12.93 3.91 14.20
C THR A 164 -13.74 2.76 14.79
N ASN A 165 -14.68 2.20 14.00
CA ASN A 165 -15.53 1.07 14.37
C ASN A 165 -15.11 -0.24 13.68
N ASP A 166 -13.90 -0.30 13.10
CA ASP A 166 -13.41 -1.53 12.48
C ASP A 166 -13.25 -2.63 13.55
N THR A 167 -14.04 -3.70 13.43
CA THR A 167 -13.98 -4.85 14.35
C THR A 167 -13.08 -5.96 13.83
N ALA A 168 -12.69 -5.93 12.56
CA ALA A 168 -11.79 -6.91 11.97
C ALA A 168 -10.35 -6.57 12.31
N ILE A 169 -9.97 -5.30 12.10
CA ILE A 169 -8.68 -4.73 12.48
C ILE A 169 -8.94 -3.54 13.41
N PRO A 170 -8.99 -3.76 14.73
CA PRO A 170 -9.27 -2.67 15.66
C PRO A 170 -8.22 -1.55 15.57
N ILE A 171 -8.68 -0.29 15.55
CA ILE A 171 -7.81 0.89 15.48
C ILE A 171 -6.78 0.96 16.62
N SER A 172 -7.07 0.33 17.76
CA SER A 172 -6.15 0.20 18.91
C SER A 172 -5.02 -0.80 18.69
N GLY A 173 -5.03 -1.55 17.59
CA GLY A 173 -4.12 -2.65 17.32
C GLY A 173 -4.54 -3.95 18.01
N SER A 174 -3.65 -4.94 17.93
CA SER A 174 -3.84 -6.30 18.45
C SER A 174 -2.48 -6.87 18.92
N SER A 175 -2.42 -8.17 19.23
CA SER A 175 -1.16 -8.83 19.60
C SER A 175 -0.14 -8.91 18.45
N TYR A 176 -0.57 -8.72 17.21
CA TYR A 176 0.28 -8.80 16.02
C TYR A 176 0.32 -7.50 15.21
N ALA A 177 -0.50 -6.51 15.56
CA ALA A 177 -0.65 -5.27 14.82
C ALA A 177 -0.53 -4.05 15.76
N ILE A 178 0.30 -3.09 15.39
CA ILE A 178 0.49 -1.86 16.17
C ILE A 178 -0.70 -0.92 15.97
N GLY A 179 -1.21 -0.32 17.04
CA GLY A 179 -2.34 0.59 16.98
C GLY A 179 -2.09 1.82 16.11
N PHE A 180 -3.15 2.33 15.48
CA PHE A 180 -3.11 3.41 14.48
C PHE A 180 -2.33 4.65 14.97
N ALA A 181 -2.60 5.10 16.20
CA ALA A 181 -1.92 6.28 16.75
C ALA A 181 -0.41 6.05 16.89
N ASN A 182 0.01 4.86 17.31
CA ASN A 182 1.43 4.51 17.43
C ASN A 182 2.11 4.37 16.06
N VAL A 183 1.39 3.85 15.06
CA VAL A 183 1.87 3.81 13.67
C VAL A 183 2.06 5.23 13.13
N LEU A 184 1.09 6.14 13.36
CA LEU A 184 1.20 7.53 12.95
C LEU A 184 2.40 8.22 13.61
N ASP A 185 2.59 8.02 14.91
CA ASP A 185 3.72 8.60 15.64
C ASP A 185 5.06 8.02 15.17
N TYR A 186 5.14 6.72 14.86
CA TYR A 186 6.33 6.10 14.29
C TYR A 186 6.77 6.80 13.00
N TRP A 187 5.86 6.93 12.04
CA TRP A 187 6.18 7.55 10.75
C TRP A 187 6.42 9.06 10.85
N SER A 188 5.69 9.75 11.73
CA SER A 188 5.93 11.16 12.05
C SER A 188 7.34 11.37 12.61
N ASN A 189 7.79 10.51 13.51
CA ASN A 189 9.11 10.59 14.12
C ASN A 189 10.21 10.23 13.09
N HIS A 190 10.00 9.18 12.30
CA HIS A 190 10.89 8.82 11.20
C HIS A 190 11.07 9.97 10.21
N ASN A 191 9.98 10.60 9.81
CA ASN A 191 9.97 11.78 8.92
C ASN A 191 10.36 13.09 9.61
N GLN A 192 10.64 13.07 10.92
CA GLN A 192 11.01 14.25 11.72
C GLN A 192 10.01 15.41 11.59
N CYS A 193 8.72 15.10 11.49
CA CYS A 193 7.66 16.11 11.43
C CYS A 193 7.55 16.86 12.76
N SER A 194 7.34 18.17 12.69
CA SER A 194 7.35 19.05 13.88
C SER A 194 6.00 19.73 14.14
N GLU A 195 5.06 19.60 13.22
CA GLU A 195 3.74 20.21 13.31
C GLU A 195 2.62 19.19 13.17
N THR A 196 1.48 19.52 13.76
CA THR A 196 0.26 18.71 13.69
C THR A 196 -0.93 19.59 13.43
N ILE A 197 -1.71 19.23 12.42
CA ILE A 197 -2.97 19.86 12.07
C ILE A 197 -4.07 18.82 12.23
N ILE A 198 -5.12 19.18 12.95
CA ILE A 198 -6.33 18.36 13.05
C ILE A 198 -7.42 19.01 12.20
N VAL A 199 -8.02 18.23 11.31
CA VAL A 199 -9.12 18.66 10.46
C VAL A 199 -10.30 17.73 10.71
N ASP A 200 -11.39 18.30 11.19
CA ASP A 200 -12.66 17.59 11.32
C ASP A 200 -13.53 17.82 10.08
N GLY A 201 -14.06 16.73 9.54
CA GLY A 201 -15.00 16.71 8.44
C GLY A 201 -16.42 16.49 8.90
N ILE A 202 -17.37 17.01 8.12
CA ILE A 202 -18.80 16.74 8.31
C ILE A 202 -19.22 15.50 7.53
N ASP A 203 -20.29 14.86 7.97
CA ASP A 203 -21.03 13.88 7.18
C ASP A 203 -21.58 14.56 5.91
N GLN A 204 -21.06 14.19 4.75
CA GLN A 204 -21.44 14.77 3.46
C GLN A 204 -22.48 13.94 2.71
N ASN A 205 -22.65 12.65 3.05
CA ASN A 205 -23.52 11.72 2.33
C ASN A 205 -24.78 11.34 3.12
N GLY A 206 -24.89 11.78 4.37
CA GLY A 206 -26.02 11.55 5.26
C GLY A 206 -26.07 10.14 5.86
N ASP A 207 -24.95 9.42 5.89
CA ASP A 207 -24.88 8.07 6.45
C ASP A 207 -24.75 8.02 7.97
N GLY A 208 -24.61 9.18 8.62
CA GLY A 208 -24.47 9.33 10.06
C GLY A 208 -23.03 9.24 10.57
N TYR A 209 -22.03 9.14 9.68
CA TYR A 209 -20.62 9.10 10.02
C TYR A 209 -19.89 10.38 9.60
N ALA A 210 -19.05 10.89 10.50
CA ALA A 210 -18.12 11.98 10.23
C ALA A 210 -16.68 11.44 10.14
N TRP A 211 -15.74 12.27 9.74
CA TRP A 211 -14.32 11.92 9.69
C TRP A 211 -13.47 12.97 10.37
N SER A 212 -12.28 12.58 10.82
CA SER A 212 -11.24 13.48 11.31
C SER A 212 -9.91 13.06 10.69
N SER A 213 -9.05 14.03 10.39
CA SER A 213 -7.70 13.80 9.88
C SER A 213 -6.69 14.46 10.80
N GLU A 214 -5.64 13.71 11.14
CA GLU A 214 -4.47 14.20 11.85
C GLU A 214 -3.30 14.24 10.86
N ILE A 215 -2.89 15.44 10.49
CA ILE A 215 -1.90 15.69 9.45
C ILE A 215 -0.60 16.13 10.12
N ARG A 216 0.45 15.33 9.96
CA ARG A 216 1.81 15.65 10.42
C ARG A 216 2.54 16.42 9.32
N THR A 217 2.97 17.64 9.61
CA THR A 217 3.58 18.56 8.62
C THR A 217 4.93 19.07 9.09
N ASN A 218 5.61 19.84 8.23
CA ASN A 218 6.95 20.36 8.47
C ASN A 218 7.94 19.23 8.81
N CYS A 219 7.92 18.21 7.96
CA CYS A 219 8.79 17.04 7.97
C CYS A 219 10.06 17.31 7.17
N THR A 220 11.09 16.48 7.32
CA THR A 220 12.28 16.56 6.48
C THR A 220 12.01 16.05 5.06
N GLU A 221 12.70 16.66 4.08
CA GLU A 221 12.69 16.25 2.67
C GLU A 221 13.68 15.11 2.39
#